data_AF-A0A5C7IA84-F1
#
_entry.id   AF-A0A5C7IA84-F1
#
_cell.length_a   1.000
_cell.length_b   1.000
_cell.length_c   1.000
_cell.angle_alpha   90.00
_cell.angle_beta   90.00
_cell.angle_gamma   90.00
#
_symmetry.space_group_name_H-M   'P 1'
#
loop_
_entity.id
_entity.type
_entity.pdbx_description
1 polymer ?
#
loop_
_entity_poly.entity_id
_entity_poly.type
_entity_poly.pdbx_seq_one_letter_code
_entity_poly.pdbx_strand_id
1 'polypeptide(L)'
;MEDDRNKDSPVVESSAEDISREEESGSEATNNQEQESAYQFELANAGENEKLRDENEAIILLNSLPESFKDVKAAIKYGRTSLPLE
;
A
#
# COMPACT_ATOMS: atom_id res chain seq x y z
N MET A 1 8.53 41.99 -64.96
CA MET A 1 7.10 41.83 -64.63
C MET A 1 7.06 40.69 -63.63
N GLU A 2 7.15 40.97 -62.32
CA GLU A 2 6.21 41.80 -61.51
C GLU A 2 4.82 41.15 -61.57
N ASP A 3 4.11 40.78 -60.49
CA ASP A 3 4.34 40.94 -59.03
C ASP A 3 3.66 39.72 -58.31
N ASP A 4 3.50 39.57 -56.98
CA ASP A 4 3.50 40.56 -55.89
C ASP A 4 3.89 40.00 -54.49
N ARG A 5 4.02 40.95 -53.54
CA ARG A 5 4.24 40.89 -52.10
C ARG A 5 3.24 40.03 -51.30
N ASN A 6 3.79 39.02 -50.62
CA ASN A 6 3.62 38.72 -49.19
C ASN A 6 2.45 39.39 -48.41
N LYS A 7 1.38 38.62 -48.13
CA LYS A 7 0.39 38.72 -47.02
C LYS A 7 -0.32 37.36 -46.88
N ASP A 8 -0.70 36.81 -45.72
CA ASP A 8 -0.68 37.29 -44.33
C ASP A 8 -0.09 36.21 -43.38
N SER A 9 0.41 36.64 -42.21
CA SER A 9 0.87 35.81 -41.08
C SER A 9 -0.30 35.45 -40.12
N PRO A 10 -0.09 34.83 -38.94
CA PRO A 10 0.96 33.93 -38.43
C PRO A 10 0.33 32.64 -37.82
N VAL A 11 1.01 31.98 -36.85
CA VAL A 11 0.51 30.88 -36.00
C VAL A 11 0.43 29.53 -36.73
N VAL A 12 0.78 28.37 -36.14
CA VAL A 12 0.95 27.97 -34.73
C VAL A 12 2.10 26.94 -34.62
N GLU A 13 2.76 26.90 -33.45
CA GLU A 13 3.80 25.92 -33.10
C GLU A 13 3.29 24.47 -32.97
N SER A 14 4.23 23.51 -33.02
CA SER A 14 4.03 22.10 -32.64
C SER A 14 3.15 21.26 -33.58
N SER A 15 3.32 19.94 -33.69
CA SER A 15 3.92 19.04 -32.69
C SER A 15 4.90 18.03 -33.27
N ALA A 16 5.90 17.67 -32.46
CA ALA A 16 6.56 16.38 -32.61
C ALA A 16 5.61 15.30 -32.08
N GLU A 17 4.88 14.65 -32.98
CA GLU A 17 4.14 13.40 -32.69
C GLU A 17 5.13 12.23 -32.74
N ASP A 18 5.89 12.06 -31.66
CA ASP A 18 6.66 10.83 -31.43
C ASP A 18 6.60 10.42 -29.95
N ILE A 19 6.52 9.11 -29.73
CA ILE A 19 6.46 8.39 -28.45
C ILE A 19 5.47 8.91 -27.40
N SER A 20 4.27 8.32 -27.45
CA SER A 20 3.50 7.95 -26.26
C SER A 20 4.40 7.22 -25.26
N ARG A 21 4.95 7.95 -24.29
CA ARG A 21 5.62 7.36 -23.15
C ARG A 21 4.62 7.22 -22.02
N GLU A 22 4.05 6.02 -21.91
CA GLU A 22 3.25 5.59 -20.78
C GLU A 22 4.13 5.54 -19.52
N GLU A 23 4.28 6.66 -18.82
CA GLU A 23 4.68 6.64 -17.42
C GLU A 23 3.42 6.39 -16.60
N GLU A 24 3.12 5.10 -16.48
CA GLU A 24 2.32 4.42 -15.47
C GLU A 24 1.86 5.31 -14.30
N SER A 25 0.55 5.43 -14.10
CA SER A 25 -0.05 6.07 -12.92
C SER A 25 0.10 5.17 -11.67
N GLY A 26 1.34 4.83 -11.34
CA GLY A 26 1.76 4.01 -10.21
C GLY A 26 1.68 4.74 -8.87
N SER A 27 0.60 5.47 -8.61
CA SER A 27 0.25 5.94 -7.27
C SER A 27 -0.46 4.82 -6.50
N GLU A 28 0.12 3.62 -6.46
CA GLU A 28 -0.32 2.52 -5.60
C GLU A 28 0.26 2.73 -4.20
N ALA A 29 -0.14 3.84 -3.59
CA ALA A 29 0.23 4.22 -2.24
C ALA A 29 -0.50 3.33 -1.22
N THR A 30 0.17 2.24 -0.84
CA THR A 30 0.19 1.74 0.55
C THR A 30 -1.17 1.49 1.23
N ASN A 31 -2.09 0.76 0.61
CA ASN A 31 -3.31 0.27 1.31
C ASN A 31 -2.96 -0.65 2.51
N ASN A 32 -1.83 -1.36 2.45
CA ASN A 32 -1.46 -2.36 3.46
C ASN A 32 -1.24 -1.76 4.86
N GLN A 33 -0.70 -0.54 4.99
CA GLN A 33 -0.49 0.08 6.30
C GLN A 33 -1.80 0.48 7.01
N GLU A 34 -2.83 0.81 6.23
CA GLU A 34 -4.14 1.19 6.78
C GLU A 34 -4.90 -0.04 7.29
N GLN A 35 -4.75 -1.20 6.63
CA GLN A 35 -5.22 -2.48 7.15
C GLN A 35 -4.40 -2.98 8.35
N GLU A 36 -3.06 -2.92 8.30
CA GLU A 36 -2.19 -3.29 9.43
C GLU A 36 -2.50 -2.49 10.69
N SER A 37 -2.83 -1.20 10.55
CA SER A 37 -3.18 -0.34 11.69
C SER A 37 -4.60 -0.57 12.20
N ALA A 38 -5.56 -0.91 11.35
CA ALA A 38 -6.90 -1.36 11.77
C ALA A 38 -6.83 -2.67 12.58
N TYR A 39 -6.10 -3.68 12.09
CA TYR A 39 -5.93 -4.95 12.81
C TYR A 39 -5.12 -4.80 14.12
N GLN A 40 -4.13 -3.90 14.17
CA GLN A 40 -3.44 -3.57 15.41
C GLN A 40 -4.36 -2.85 16.41
N PHE A 41 -5.30 -2.02 15.94
CA PHE A 41 -6.30 -1.40 16.81
C PHE A 41 -7.25 -2.45 17.39
N GLU A 42 -7.75 -3.39 16.59
CA GLU A 42 -8.56 -4.51 17.10
C GLU A 42 -7.80 -5.34 18.14
N LEU A 43 -6.54 -5.71 17.87
CA LEU A 43 -5.71 -6.47 18.81
C LEU A 43 -5.39 -5.70 20.10
N ALA A 44 -5.26 -4.38 20.05
CA ALA A 44 -5.04 -3.54 21.23
C ALA A 44 -6.31 -3.35 22.08
N ASN A 45 -7.50 -3.41 21.47
CA ASN A 45 -8.78 -3.34 22.18
C ASN A 45 -9.27 -4.72 22.69
N ALA A 46 -8.77 -5.82 22.11
CA ALA A 46 -8.96 -7.21 22.55
C ALA A 46 -8.31 -7.56 23.92
N GLY A 47 -8.27 -6.59 24.85
CA GLY A 47 -7.98 -6.81 26.26
C GLY A 47 -9.05 -7.66 26.95
N GLU A 48 -8.85 -7.97 28.24
CA GLU A 48 -9.44 -9.09 29.00
C GLU A 48 -10.95 -9.40 28.86
N ASN A 49 -11.78 -8.48 28.36
CA ASN A 49 -13.21 -8.67 28.16
C ASN A 49 -13.67 -8.78 26.68
N GLU A 50 -12.90 -8.29 25.70
CA GLU A 50 -13.23 -8.39 24.27
C GLU A 50 -12.56 -9.63 23.67
N LYS A 51 -13.19 -10.78 23.92
CA LYS A 51 -12.75 -12.06 23.33
C LYS A 51 -12.96 -12.02 21.82
N LEU A 52 -11.90 -12.34 21.08
CA LEU A 52 -11.97 -12.67 19.65
C LEU A 52 -13.12 -13.66 19.43
N ARG A 53 -13.99 -13.33 18.47
CA ARG A 53 -15.31 -13.96 18.33
C ARG A 53 -15.22 -15.28 17.57
N ASP A 54 -14.19 -15.45 16.76
CA ASP A 54 -13.93 -16.62 15.94
C ASP A 54 -12.43 -16.98 15.87
N GLU A 55 -12.11 -18.25 15.62
CA GLU A 55 -10.73 -18.71 15.46
C GLU A 55 -10.07 -18.11 14.20
N ASN A 56 -10.82 -17.91 13.13
CA ASN A 56 -10.32 -17.34 11.88
C ASN A 56 -9.94 -15.86 12.05
N GLU A 57 -10.65 -15.10 12.89
CA GLU A 57 -10.30 -13.74 13.29
C GLU A 57 -8.94 -13.71 14.01
N ALA A 58 -8.75 -14.61 14.98
CA ALA A 58 -7.47 -14.77 15.69
C ALA A 58 -6.32 -15.17 14.75
N ILE A 59 -6.57 -16.04 13.77
CA ILE A 59 -5.59 -16.44 12.76
C ILE A 59 -5.23 -15.26 11.83
N ILE A 60 -6.19 -14.43 11.42
CA ILE A 60 -5.92 -13.24 10.61
C ILE A 60 -5.05 -12.26 11.41
N LEU A 61 -5.46 -11.89 12.62
CA LEU A 61 -4.70 -10.96 13.48
C LEU A 61 -3.26 -11.45 13.73
N LEU A 62 -3.07 -12.75 13.99
CA LEU A 62 -1.76 -13.36 14.21
C LEU A 62 -0.86 -13.31 12.96
N ASN A 63 -1.43 -13.49 11.76
CA ASN A 63 -0.68 -13.42 10.50
C ASN A 63 -0.39 -11.97 10.06
N SER A 64 -1.27 -11.02 10.39
CA SER A 64 -1.06 -9.58 10.18
C SER A 64 0.03 -8.97 11.08
N LEU A 65 0.56 -9.72 12.06
CA LEU A 65 1.65 -9.21 12.91
C LEU A 65 2.96 -9.01 12.11
N PRO A 66 3.63 -7.85 12.25
CA PRO A 66 4.91 -7.57 11.62
C PRO A 66 5.99 -8.62 11.92
N GLU A 67 7.02 -8.69 11.07
CA GLU A 67 8.07 -9.70 11.21
C GLU A 67 8.98 -9.50 12.43
N SER A 68 8.95 -8.32 13.06
CA SER A 68 9.51 -8.11 14.41
C SER A 68 8.86 -9.00 15.49
N PHE A 69 7.64 -9.50 15.27
CA PHE A 69 6.93 -10.41 16.17
C PHE A 69 7.06 -11.89 15.77
N LYS A 70 7.99 -12.25 14.88
CA LYS A 70 8.22 -13.64 14.41
C LYS A 70 8.29 -14.68 15.54
N ASP A 71 8.94 -14.33 16.66
CA ASP A 71 9.17 -15.25 17.77
C ASP A 71 7.90 -15.43 18.62
N VAL A 72 7.03 -14.41 18.69
CA VAL A 72 5.67 -14.49 19.25
C VAL A 72 4.77 -15.34 18.35
N LYS A 73 4.79 -15.11 17.03
CA LYS A 73 4.07 -15.92 16.04
C LYS A 73 4.46 -17.41 16.16
N ALA A 74 5.76 -17.69 16.28
CA ALA A 74 6.28 -19.03 16.49
C ALA A 74 5.87 -19.63 17.85
N ALA A 75 5.95 -18.86 18.94
CA ALA A 75 5.55 -19.30 20.27
C ALA A 75 4.09 -19.78 20.29
N ILE A 76 3.17 -18.95 19.78
CA ILE A 76 1.73 -19.26 19.71
C ILE A 76 1.49 -20.49 18.80
N LYS A 77 2.09 -20.52 17.60
CA LYS A 77 1.95 -21.65 16.65
C LYS A 77 2.42 -22.99 17.22
N TYR A 78 3.43 -22.99 18.10
CA TYR A 78 3.94 -24.19 18.76
C TYR A 78 3.43 -24.38 20.20
N GLY A 79 2.37 -23.67 20.60
CA GLY A 79 1.72 -23.84 21.91
C GLY A 79 2.59 -23.45 23.11
N ARG A 80 3.58 -22.58 22.93
CA ARG A 80 4.45 -22.08 24.00
C ARG A 80 3.76 -20.97 24.77
N THR A 81 3.71 -21.11 26.10
CA THR A 81 3.13 -20.10 27.02
C THR A 81 4.14 -19.08 27.53
N SER A 82 5.41 -19.18 27.11
CA SER A 82 6.49 -18.27 27.50
C SER A 82 7.46 -18.03 26.34
N LEU A 83 8.03 -16.84 26.31
CA LEU A 83 9.12 -16.45 25.41
C LEU A 83 10.34 -16.08 26.26
N PRO A 84 11.55 -16.56 25.94
CA PRO A 84 12.77 -16.07 26.58
C PRO A 84 12.99 -14.60 26.20
N LEU A 85 13.49 -13.80 27.14
CA LEU A 85 14.03 -12.47 26.90
C LEU A 85 15.55 -12.60 26.76
N GLU A 86 16.14 -11.94 25.77
CA GLU A 86 17.60 -11.76 25.62
C GLU A 86 18.11 -10.56 26.44
#